data_AF-A0A9P1K1F4-F1
#
_entry.id   AF-A0A9P1K1F4-F1
#
_cell.length_a   1.000
_cell.length_b   1.000
_cell.length_c   1.000
_cell.angle_alpha   90.00
_cell.angle_beta   90.00
_cell.angle_gamma   90.00
#
_symmetry.space_group_name_H-M   'P 1'
#
loop_
_entity.id
_entity.type
_entity.pdbx_description
1 polymer ?
#
loop_
_entity_poly.entity_id
_entity_poly.type
_entity_poly.pdbx_seq_one_letter_code
_entity_poly.pdbx_strand_id
1 'polypeptide(L)'
;MSTIKARLLIALGAISDFLLAVSATGWIALSQSNQGIGNVFNNRVVPLRNLKVTSDLYGLNIVDTAHKVRSGALTWEQGVQSINPAVTDIGKRWAFVQLTGMTPADYRRCSAGRTADVPVSGKAAV
;
A
#
# COMPACT_ATOMS: atom_id res chain seq x y z
N MET A 1 54.92 37.05 -6.63
CA MET A 1 53.86 37.89 -7.22
C MET A 1 52.92 36.99 -8.01
N SER A 2 51.78 36.59 -7.44
CA SER A 2 50.74 35.90 -8.21
C SER A 2 50.24 36.87 -9.28
N THR A 3 50.58 36.60 -10.54
CA THR A 3 50.17 37.44 -11.68
C THR A 3 48.65 37.50 -11.75
N ILE A 4 48.08 38.62 -12.20
CA ILE A 4 46.62 38.86 -12.26
C ILE A 4 45.86 37.69 -12.92
N LYS A 5 46.47 37.09 -13.94
CA LYS A 5 45.98 35.89 -14.63
C LYS A 5 45.75 34.70 -13.70
N ALA A 6 46.67 34.43 -12.77
CA ALA A 6 46.56 33.34 -11.81
C ALA A 6 45.41 33.57 -10.82
N ARG A 7 45.23 34.82 -10.34
CA ARG A 7 44.08 35.16 -9.48
C ARG A 7 42.74 34.95 -10.19
N LEU A 8 42.66 35.31 -11.46
CA LEU A 8 41.45 35.19 -12.27
C LEU A 8 41.10 33.71 -12.55
N LEU A 9 42.11 32.88 -12.83
CA LEU A 9 41.94 31.43 -13.00
C LEU A 9 41.51 30.73 -11.70
N ILE A 10 42.07 31.11 -10.55
CA ILE A 10 41.67 30.55 -9.26
C ILE A 10 40.22 30.90 -8.93
N ALA A 11 39.81 32.16 -9.15
CA ALA A 11 38.44 32.58 -8.90
C ALA A 11 37.44 31.84 -9.82
N LEU A 12 37.77 31.68 -11.10
CA LEU A 12 36.94 30.95 -12.05
C LEU A 12 36.84 29.45 -11.70
N GLY A 13 37.96 28.84 -11.30
CA GLY A 13 37.99 27.46 -10.84
C GLY A 13 37.13 27.26 -9.59
N ALA A 14 37.25 28.13 -8.60
CA ALA A 14 36.46 28.05 -7.36
C ALA A 14 34.94 28.16 -7.63
N ILE A 15 34.51 29.04 -8.52
CA ILE A 15 33.10 29.17 -8.90
C ILE A 15 32.62 27.93 -9.67
N SER A 16 33.46 27.41 -10.57
CA SER A 16 33.15 26.19 -11.34
C SER A 16 33.00 24.97 -10.43
N ASP A 17 33.92 24.81 -9.46
CA ASP A 17 33.84 23.73 -8.46
C ASP A 17 32.58 23.85 -7.62
N PHE A 18 32.21 25.07 -7.21
CA PHE A 18 30.99 25.29 -6.43
C PHE A 18 29.73 24.93 -7.22
N LEU A 19 29.67 25.29 -8.50
CA LEU A 19 28.58 24.91 -9.41
C LEU A 19 28.46 23.40 -9.59
N LEU A 20 29.59 22.70 -9.70
CA LEU A 20 29.61 21.24 -9.80
C LEU A 20 29.12 20.58 -8.50
N ALA A 21 29.52 21.09 -7.34
CA ALA A 21 29.07 20.58 -6.05
C ALA A 21 27.54 20.73 -5.87
N VAL A 22 26.99 21.90 -6.20
CA VAL A 22 25.53 22.14 -6.14
C VAL A 22 24.79 21.26 -7.14
N SER A 23 25.33 21.09 -8.35
CA SER A 23 24.72 20.22 -9.37
C SER A 23 24.72 18.75 -8.96
N ALA A 24 25.81 18.25 -8.38
CA ALA A 24 25.93 16.88 -7.88
C ALA A 24 24.94 16.60 -6.73
N THR A 25 24.84 17.53 -5.77
CA THR A 25 23.87 17.41 -4.66
C THR A 25 22.42 17.45 -5.15
N GLY A 26 22.11 18.33 -6.10
CA GLY A 26 20.78 18.38 -6.74
C GLY A 26 20.44 17.08 -7.47
N TRP A 27 21.39 16.50 -8.20
CA TRP A 27 21.21 15.22 -8.89
C TRP A 27 20.95 14.07 -7.92
N ILE A 28 21.73 13.99 -6.85
CA ILE A 28 21.54 12.96 -5.81
C ILE A 28 20.17 13.12 -5.16
N ALA A 29 19.79 14.34 -4.76
CA ALA A 29 18.48 14.60 -4.15
C ALA A 29 17.32 14.22 -5.08
N LEU A 30 17.40 14.57 -6.37
CA LEU A 30 16.38 14.23 -7.35
C LEU A 30 16.30 12.72 -7.58
N SER A 31 17.45 12.04 -7.64
CA SER A 31 17.50 10.58 -7.81
C SER A 31 16.84 9.85 -6.63
N GLN A 32 17.07 10.33 -5.40
CA GLN A 32 16.45 9.78 -4.19
C GLN A 32 14.94 10.04 -4.16
N SER A 33 14.51 11.24 -4.54
CA SER A 33 13.08 11.57 -4.65
C SER A 33 12.37 10.68 -5.67
N ASN A 34 12.98 10.44 -6.83
CA ASN A 34 12.38 9.60 -7.87
C ASN A 34 12.21 8.14 -7.40
N GLN A 35 13.22 7.60 -6.70
CA GLN A 35 13.12 6.28 -6.07
C GLN A 35 12.06 6.26 -4.95
N GLY A 36 11.96 7.34 -4.18
CA GLY A 36 10.97 7.51 -3.11
C GLY A 36 9.53 7.43 -3.63
N ILE A 37 9.22 8.07 -4.76
CA ILE A 37 7.87 8.03 -5.37
C ILE A 37 7.50 6.59 -5.77
N GLY A 38 8.41 5.88 -6.43
CA GLY A 38 8.18 4.48 -6.82
C GLY A 38 7.97 3.56 -5.62
N ASN A 39 8.74 3.79 -4.54
CA ASN A 39 8.59 3.05 -3.29
C ASN A 39 7.23 3.31 -2.63
N VAL A 40 6.81 4.57 -2.52
CA VAL A 40 5.51 4.94 -1.95
C VAL A 40 4.36 4.32 -2.75
N PHE A 41 4.44 4.36 -4.08
CA PHE A 41 3.41 3.76 -4.93
C PHE A 41 3.27 2.25 -4.68
N ASN A 42 4.38 1.51 -4.77
CA ASN A 42 4.36 0.05 -4.65
C ASN A 42 4.05 -0.43 -3.22
N ASN A 43 4.56 0.27 -2.20
CA ASN A 43 4.45 -0.18 -0.81
C ASN A 43 3.23 0.37 -0.08
N ARG A 44 2.62 1.46 -0.57
CA ARG A 44 1.44 2.07 0.08
C ARG A 44 0.22 2.08 -0.81
N VAL A 45 0.32 2.56 -2.05
CA VAL A 45 -0.86 2.75 -2.91
C VAL A 45 -1.44 1.40 -3.37
N VAL A 46 -0.61 0.48 -3.86
CA VAL A 46 -1.07 -0.83 -4.36
C VAL A 46 -1.68 -1.69 -3.23
N PRO A 47 -1.08 -1.80 -2.02
CA PRO A 47 -1.70 -2.54 -0.92
C PRO A 47 -2.99 -1.90 -0.42
N LEU A 48 -3.06 -0.58 -0.29
CA LEU A 48 -4.28 0.12 0.14
C LEU A 48 -5.44 -0.11 -0.84
N ARG A 49 -5.16 -0.14 -2.15
CA ARG A 49 -6.18 -0.49 -3.15
C ARG A 49 -6.74 -1.89 -2.92
N ASN A 50 -5.89 -2.88 -2.66
CA ASN A 50 -6.34 -4.25 -2.42
C ASN A 50 -7.12 -4.40 -1.11
N LEU A 51 -6.72 -3.67 -0.06
CA LEU A 51 -7.48 -3.57 1.19
C LEU A 51 -8.87 -2.96 0.96
N LYS A 52 -8.95 -1.88 0.19
CA LYS A 52 -10.23 -1.27 -0.16
C LYS A 52 -11.14 -2.24 -0.90
N VAL A 53 -10.65 -2.91 -1.94
CA VAL A 53 -11.45 -3.90 -2.68
C VAL A 53 -11.91 -5.04 -1.77
N THR A 54 -11.07 -5.48 -0.84
CA THR A 54 -11.45 -6.49 0.15
C THR A 54 -12.60 -6.01 1.05
N SER A 55 -12.53 -4.76 1.52
CA SER A 55 -13.60 -4.13 2.29
C SER A 55 -14.91 -3.99 1.49
N ASP A 56 -14.81 -3.57 0.22
CA ASP A 56 -15.96 -3.39 -0.65
C ASP A 56 -16.63 -4.74 -0.99
N LEU A 57 -15.85 -5.81 -1.22
CA LEU A 57 -16.37 -7.16 -1.39
C LEU A 57 -17.11 -7.65 -0.13
N TYR A 58 -16.57 -7.38 1.06
CA TYR A 58 -17.24 -7.74 2.30
C TYR A 58 -18.57 -6.98 2.46
N GLY A 59 -18.57 -5.65 2.30
CA GLY A 59 -19.77 -4.83 2.52
C GLY A 59 -20.84 -5.00 1.42
N LEU A 60 -20.43 -4.88 0.15
CA LEU A 60 -21.36 -4.84 -0.97
C LEU A 60 -21.75 -6.21 -1.51
N ASN A 61 -20.95 -7.25 -1.27
CA ASN A 61 -21.33 -8.61 -1.67
C ASN A 61 -21.80 -9.41 -0.47
N ILE A 62 -20.98 -9.58 0.57
CA ILE A 62 -21.34 -10.51 1.67
C ILE A 62 -22.48 -9.94 2.52
N VAL A 63 -22.32 -8.73 3.05
CA VAL A 63 -23.33 -8.12 3.93
C VAL A 63 -24.63 -7.82 3.17
N ASP A 64 -24.56 -7.25 1.98
CA ASP A 64 -25.74 -7.01 1.14
C ASP A 64 -26.46 -8.30 0.73
N THR A 65 -25.73 -9.35 0.35
CA THR A 65 -26.33 -10.66 0.04
C THR A 65 -27.01 -11.26 1.25
N ALA A 66 -26.39 -11.19 2.44
CA ALA A 66 -27.02 -11.67 3.68
C ALA A 66 -28.32 -10.91 3.96
N HIS A 67 -28.33 -9.58 3.74
CA HIS A 67 -29.54 -8.77 3.85
C HIS A 67 -30.61 -9.17 2.83
N LYS A 68 -30.24 -9.42 1.57
CA LYS A 68 -31.16 -9.84 0.49
C LYS A 68 -31.77 -11.22 0.72
N VAL A 69 -30.98 -12.16 1.24
CA VAL A 69 -31.49 -13.49 1.62
C VAL A 69 -32.45 -13.36 2.79
N ARG A 70 -32.10 -12.55 3.80
CA ARG A 70 -32.99 -12.30 4.95
C ARG A 70 -34.30 -11.62 4.54
N SER A 71 -34.27 -10.71 3.56
CA SER A 71 -35.48 -10.04 3.07
C SER A 71 -36.27 -10.86 2.05
N GLY A 72 -35.83 -12.08 1.71
CA GLY A 72 -36.47 -12.93 0.71
C GLY A 72 -36.28 -12.49 -0.74
N ALA A 73 -35.41 -11.51 -0.99
CA ALA A 73 -35.09 -11.05 -2.34
C ALA A 73 -34.16 -12.02 -3.10
N LEU A 74 -33.44 -12.87 -2.37
CA LEU A 74 -32.64 -13.98 -2.89
C LEU A 74 -32.95 -15.25 -2.11
N THR A 75 -32.88 -16.42 -2.76
CA THR A 75 -32.91 -17.70 -2.03
C THR A 75 -31.58 -17.93 -1.32
N TRP A 76 -31.58 -18.86 -0.36
CA TRP A 76 -30.36 -19.25 0.35
C TRP A 76 -29.27 -19.76 -0.62
N GLU A 77 -29.65 -20.59 -1.59
CA GLU A 77 -28.73 -21.15 -2.60
C GLU A 77 -28.13 -20.06 -3.48
N GLN A 78 -28.95 -19.09 -3.90
CA GLN A 78 -28.50 -17.93 -4.68
C GLN A 78 -27.56 -17.03 -3.86
N GLY A 79 -27.81 -16.89 -2.57
CA GLY A 79 -26.94 -16.15 -1.66
C GLY A 79 -25.56 -16.80 -1.53
N VAL A 80 -25.51 -18.12 -1.29
CA VAL A 80 -24.24 -18.87 -1.20
C VAL A 80 -23.47 -18.80 -2.52
N GLN A 81 -24.14 -18.95 -3.67
CA GLN A 81 -23.50 -18.79 -4.98
C GLN A 81 -22.91 -17.40 -5.20
N SER A 82 -23.55 -16.34 -4.69
CA SER A 82 -23.06 -14.96 -4.81
C SER A 82 -21.88 -14.66 -3.88
N ILE A 83 -21.83 -15.31 -2.70
CA ILE A 83 -20.78 -15.07 -1.69
C ILE A 83 -19.47 -15.83 -2.00
N ASN A 84 -19.55 -17.07 -2.50
CA ASN A 84 -18.39 -17.92 -2.81
C ASN A 84 -17.28 -17.23 -3.65
N PRO A 85 -17.60 -16.55 -4.77
CA PRO A 85 -16.58 -15.83 -5.54
C PRO A 85 -15.99 -14.65 -4.75
N ALA A 86 -16.81 -13.91 -4.00
CA ALA A 86 -16.34 -12.80 -3.17
C ALA A 86 -15.34 -13.26 -2.10
N VAL A 87 -15.64 -14.37 -1.40
CA VAL A 87 -14.74 -14.97 -0.40
C VAL A 87 -13.42 -15.41 -1.03
N THR A 88 -13.48 -16.05 -2.19
CA THR A 88 -12.29 -16.50 -2.92
C THR A 88 -11.39 -15.31 -3.30
N ASP A 89 -11.98 -14.22 -3.80
CA ASP A 89 -11.23 -13.04 -4.22
C ASP A 89 -10.69 -12.22 -3.04
N ILE A 90 -11.42 -12.15 -1.93
CA ILE A 90 -10.92 -11.60 -0.66
C ILE A 90 -9.66 -12.36 -0.23
N GLY A 91 -9.69 -13.69 -0.25
CA GLY A 91 -8.54 -14.53 0.15
C GLY A 91 -7.29 -14.23 -0.68
N LYS A 92 -7.42 -14.16 -2.01
CA LYS A 92 -6.31 -13.84 -2.92
C LYS A 92 -5.72 -12.45 -2.65
N ARG A 93 -6.59 -11.43 -2.51
CA ARG A 93 -6.17 -10.05 -2.29
C ARG A 93 -5.53 -9.85 -0.92
N TRP A 94 -6.06 -10.53 0.10
CA TRP A 94 -5.51 -10.51 1.45
C TRP A 94 -4.13 -11.17 1.52
N ALA A 95 -3.92 -12.30 0.81
CA ALA A 95 -2.61 -12.94 0.72
C ALA A 95 -1.58 -12.00 0.05
N PHE A 96 -1.97 -11.29 -1.00
CA PHE A 96 -1.11 -10.31 -1.65
C PHE A 96 -0.71 -9.16 -0.70
N VAL A 97 -1.66 -8.60 0.05
CA VAL A 97 -1.38 -7.53 1.02
C VAL A 97 -0.39 -7.98 2.10
N GLN A 98 -0.51 -9.22 2.59
CA GLN A 98 0.42 -9.78 3.58
C GLN A 98 1.84 -9.91 3.03
N LEU A 99 2.01 -10.19 1.73
CA LEU A 99 3.31 -10.39 1.11
C LEU A 99 4.00 -9.07 0.72
N THR A 100 3.25 -8.08 0.22
CA THR A 100 3.85 -6.90 -0.43
C THR A 100 3.64 -5.59 0.30
N GLY A 101 2.71 -5.53 1.26
CA GLY A 101 2.25 -4.26 1.85
C GLY A 101 2.47 -4.11 3.35
N MET A 102 2.87 -5.17 4.04
CA MET A 102 3.07 -5.14 5.48
C MET A 102 4.51 -4.75 5.83
N THR A 103 4.66 -3.65 6.56
CA THR A 103 5.91 -3.44 7.30
C THR A 103 6.02 -4.52 8.39
N PRO A 104 7.22 -4.82 8.90
CA PRO A 104 7.37 -5.75 10.04
C PRO A 104 6.53 -5.35 11.26
N ALA A 105 6.28 -4.04 11.45
CA ALA A 105 5.41 -3.55 12.50
C ALA A 105 3.92 -3.87 12.23
N ASP A 106 3.46 -3.71 10.98
CA ASP A 106 2.09 -4.03 10.57
C ASP A 106 1.82 -5.53 10.65
N TYR A 107 2.77 -6.36 10.22
CA TYR A 107 2.68 -7.81 10.32
C TYR A 107 2.47 -8.25 11.78
N ARG A 108 3.27 -7.70 12.72
CA ARG A 108 3.12 -8.02 14.15
C ARG A 108 1.74 -7.65 14.71
N ARG A 109 1.17 -6.53 14.29
CA ARG A 109 -0.18 -6.12 14.71
C ARG A 109 -1.24 -7.07 14.16
N CYS A 110 -1.15 -7.44 12.89
CA CYS A 110 -2.08 -8.38 12.28
C CYS A 110 -1.93 -9.82 12.80
N SER A 111 -0.71 -10.28 13.10
CA SER A 111 -0.49 -11.59 13.71
C SER A 111 -0.99 -11.65 15.14
N ALA A 112 -0.87 -10.55 15.91
CA ALA A 112 -1.42 -10.44 17.26
C ALA A 112 -2.97 -10.43 17.27
N GLY A 113 -3.60 -9.82 16.26
CA GLY A 113 -5.06 -9.89 16.10
C GLY A 113 -5.56 -11.30 15.75
N ARG A 114 -4.76 -12.09 15.03
CA ARG A 114 -5.09 -13.49 14.65
C ARG A 114 -5.15 -14.43 15.86
N THR A 115 -4.39 -14.15 16.91
CA THR A 115 -4.43 -14.92 18.17
C THR A 115 -5.58 -14.53 19.10
N ALA A 116 -6.29 -13.44 18.79
CA ALA A 116 -7.46 -12.97 19.54
C ALA A 116 -8.78 -13.43 18.88
N ASP A 117 -8.77 -14.63 18.26
CA ASP A 117 -9.89 -15.21 17.51
C ASP A 117 -11.20 -15.04 18.29
N VAL A 118 -12.07 -14.15 17.80
CA VAL A 118 -13.40 -13.93 18.37
C VAL A 118 -14.21 -15.15 17.97
N PRO A 119 -14.69 -15.97 18.93
CA PRO A 119 -15.52 -17.11 18.59
C PRO A 119 -16.73 -16.58 17.83
N VAL A 120 -16.86 -16.97 16.56
CA VAL A 120 -18.05 -16.68 15.76
C VAL A 120 -19.19 -17.45 16.42
N SER A 121 -19.87 -16.78 17.35
CA SER A 121 -21.02 -17.31 18.07
C SER A 121 -22.14 -17.51 17.06
N GLY A 122 -22.20 -18.72 16.50
CA GLY A 122 -23.33 -19.21 15.74
C GLY A 122 -24.54 -19.32 16.66
N LYS A 123 -25.21 -18.20 16.92
CA LYS A 123 -26.61 -18.23 17.32
C LYS A 123 -27.46 -18.33 16.07
N ALA A 124 -27.57 -19.56 15.57
CA ALA A 124 -28.79 -20.01 14.93
C ALA A 124 -29.90 -19.95 15.99
N ALA A 125 -30.73 -18.92 15.96
CA ALA A 125 -31.94 -18.88 16.78
C ALA A 125 -32.97 -17.94 16.14
N VAL A 126 -33.95 -18.60 15.50
CA VAL A 126 -35.33 -18.18 15.20
C VAL A 126 -35.52 -17.18 14.06
#